data_AF-V4BZ20-F1
#
_entry.id   AF-V4BZ20-F1
#
_cell.length_a   1.000
_cell.length_b   1.000
_cell.length_c   1.000
_cell.angle_alpha   90.00
_cell.angle_beta   90.00
_cell.angle_gamma   90.00
#
_symmetry.space_group_name_H-M   'P 1'
#
loop_
_entity.id
_entity.type
_entity.pdbx_description
1 polymer ?
#
loop_
_entity_poly.entity_id
_entity_poly.type
_entity_poly.pdbx_seq_one_letter_code
_entity_poly.pdbx_strand_id
1 'polypeptide(L)'
;MTITFISQIGLRKCNNNTYGAGCKKQCHDRNCEGSQYCNAKTGACKNGCKPGYTGQDCTTVCPIGRYGIGCRRLCTDRNCKLSQKCHHVTGNCEEGCSPGFTGIDCVKECRPGFYGPDCTSNCLNRHCTLQNDCNNRDGACICKDGYQGVDCTVKKSVNIDGSTKPAEINPTWIIVGTVLGFVIGICIGVCGVMLVSRLR
;
A
#
# COMPACT_ATOMS: atom_id res chain seq x y z
N MET A 1 10.76 55.71 52.74
CA MET A 1 11.20 54.36 52.32
C MET A 1 10.27 53.88 51.23
N THR A 2 10.61 54.17 49.98
CA THR A 2 9.79 53.88 48.81
C THR A 2 10.21 52.55 48.17
N ILE A 3 9.25 51.63 48.15
CA ILE A 3 8.96 50.63 47.10
C ILE A 3 10.12 49.73 46.63
N THR A 4 10.03 48.44 46.96
CA THR A 4 10.50 47.36 46.08
C THR A 4 9.59 46.14 46.18
N PHE A 5 8.37 46.26 45.64
CA PHE A 5 7.57 45.08 45.29
C PHE A 5 7.93 44.63 43.87
N ILE A 6 9.08 43.94 43.73
CA ILE A 6 9.38 43.19 42.51
C ILE A 6 8.99 41.74 42.78
N SER A 7 7.70 41.42 42.67
CA SER A 7 7.27 40.04 42.49
C SER A 7 5.85 40.01 41.94
N GLN A 8 5.73 40.22 40.64
CA GLN A 8 4.88 39.44 39.75
C GLN A 8 5.04 40.03 38.35
N ILE A 9 6.05 39.57 37.62
CA ILE A 9 5.99 39.56 36.16
C ILE A 9 4.84 38.62 35.83
N GLY A 10 3.63 39.17 35.84
CA GLY A 10 2.41 38.49 35.44
C GLY A 10 2.57 38.15 33.96
N LEU A 11 2.97 36.92 33.67
CA LEU A 11 2.63 36.28 32.41
C LEU A 11 1.12 36.46 32.28
N ARG A 12 0.66 37.45 31.50
CA ARG A 12 -0.74 37.64 31.15
C ARG A 12 -1.25 36.28 30.69
N LYS A 13 -2.02 35.61 31.55
CA LYS A 13 -2.71 34.37 31.18
C LYS A 13 -3.64 34.77 30.05
N CYS A 14 -3.34 34.31 28.84
CA CYS A 14 -4.30 34.40 27.76
C CYS A 14 -5.59 33.71 28.18
N ASN A 15 -6.72 34.22 27.69
CA ASN A 15 -8.02 33.58 27.91
C ASN A 15 -7.96 32.14 27.37
N ASN A 16 -8.82 31.24 27.86
CA ASN A 16 -8.78 29.82 27.49
C ASN A 16 -8.86 29.55 25.96
N ASN A 17 -9.32 30.52 25.17
CA ASN A 17 -9.44 30.46 23.71
C ASN A 17 -8.26 31.08 22.93
N THR A 18 -7.26 31.65 23.60
CA THR A 18 -6.12 32.32 22.95
C THR A 18 -4.78 31.91 23.55
N TYR A 19 -3.70 32.00 22.77
CA TYR A 19 -2.36 31.64 23.23
C TYR A 19 -1.24 32.43 22.54
N GLY A 20 -0.01 32.26 23.06
CA GLY A 20 1.21 32.85 22.51
C GLY A 20 1.48 34.28 22.95
N ALA A 21 2.57 34.88 22.47
CA ALA A 21 2.96 36.24 22.81
C ALA A 21 1.85 37.24 22.43
N GLY A 22 1.31 37.96 23.42
CA GLY A 22 0.23 38.92 23.21
C GLY A 22 -1.15 38.32 22.94
N CYS A 23 -1.36 37.01 23.13
CA CYS A 23 -2.66 36.34 23.04
C CYS A 23 -3.38 36.51 21.69
N LYS A 24 -2.62 36.63 20.60
CA LYS A 24 -3.17 36.84 19.24
C LYS A 24 -3.58 35.56 18.51
N LYS A 25 -3.13 34.39 18.97
CA LYS A 25 -3.41 33.11 18.30
C LYS A 25 -4.65 32.46 18.90
N GLN A 26 -5.57 31.98 18.07
CA GLN A 26 -6.81 31.32 18.47
C GLN A 26 -6.58 29.83 18.76
N CYS A 27 -7.18 29.30 19.82
CA CYS A 27 -7.20 27.86 20.11
C CYS A 27 -8.23 27.10 19.25
N HIS A 28 -9.28 27.79 18.79
CA HIS A 28 -10.40 27.20 18.04
C HIS A 28 -9.97 26.60 16.69
N ASP A 29 -9.00 27.20 16.00
CA ASP A 29 -8.54 26.78 14.67
C ASP A 29 -7.77 25.44 14.70
N ARG A 30 -7.67 24.80 15.88
CA ARG A 30 -6.86 23.61 16.10
C ARG A 30 -7.74 22.37 16.17
N ASN A 31 -7.18 21.26 15.69
CA ASN A 31 -7.82 19.96 15.73
C ASN A 31 -7.65 19.31 17.12
N CYS A 32 -7.92 20.05 18.20
CA CYS A 32 -7.90 19.51 19.56
C CYS A 32 -9.08 18.55 19.78
N GLU A 33 -8.83 17.42 20.44
CA GLU A 33 -9.86 16.42 20.76
C GLU A 33 -10.79 16.93 21.88
N GLY A 34 -12.09 17.01 21.63
CA GLY A 34 -13.10 17.34 22.65
C GLY A 34 -12.92 18.67 23.40
N SER A 35 -12.10 19.61 22.89
CA SER A 35 -11.81 20.89 23.55
C SER A 35 -11.61 22.00 22.53
N GLN A 36 -12.23 23.16 22.76
CA GLN A 36 -11.93 24.41 22.04
C GLN A 36 -10.80 25.21 22.71
N TYR A 37 -10.30 24.71 23.85
CA TYR A 37 -9.31 25.36 24.68
C TYR A 37 -7.94 24.70 24.53
N CYS A 38 -6.90 25.51 24.61
CA CYS A 38 -5.51 25.07 24.53
C CYS A 38 -4.66 25.77 25.59
N ASN A 39 -3.45 25.26 25.83
CA ASN A 39 -2.55 25.89 26.80
C ASN A 39 -2.22 27.32 26.38
N ALA A 40 -2.52 28.31 27.23
CA ALA A 40 -2.33 29.74 26.94
C ALA A 40 -0.89 30.13 26.57
N LYS A 41 0.13 29.36 26.99
CA LYS A 41 1.55 29.63 26.69
C LYS A 41 2.02 28.88 25.46
N THR A 42 1.81 27.57 25.40
CA THR A 42 2.37 26.69 24.35
C THR A 42 1.40 26.44 23.20
N GLY A 43 0.12 26.71 23.39
CA GLY A 43 -0.95 26.27 22.50
C GLY A 43 -1.23 24.78 22.59
N ALA A 44 -0.64 24.02 23.52
CA ALA A 44 -0.84 22.57 23.55
C ALA A 44 -2.30 22.15 23.77
N CYS A 45 -2.81 21.18 23.01
CA CYS A 45 -4.14 20.61 23.25
C CYS A 45 -4.10 19.66 24.46
N LYS A 46 -4.98 19.88 25.44
CA LYS A 46 -4.98 19.11 26.70
C LYS A 46 -5.35 17.64 26.53
N ASN A 47 -6.29 17.35 25.63
CA ASN A 47 -6.81 16.00 25.39
C ASN A 47 -6.19 15.34 24.14
N GLY A 48 -5.11 15.91 23.61
CA GLY A 48 -4.51 15.47 22.35
C GLY A 48 -5.26 15.97 21.11
N CYS A 49 -4.98 15.31 19.98
CA CYS A 49 -5.45 15.71 18.66
C CYS A 49 -6.58 14.82 18.14
N LYS A 50 -7.46 15.41 17.34
CA LYS A 50 -8.45 14.69 16.53
C LYS A 50 -7.76 13.69 15.60
N PRO A 51 -8.47 12.63 15.16
CA PRO A 51 -7.94 11.67 14.21
C PRO A 51 -7.36 12.36 12.97
N GLY A 52 -6.19 11.92 12.51
CA GLY A 52 -5.52 12.48 11.33
C GLY A 52 -4.61 13.68 11.60
N TYR A 53 -4.47 14.11 12.86
CA TYR A 53 -3.59 15.21 13.25
C TYR A 53 -2.65 14.79 14.39
N THR A 54 -1.50 15.45 14.45
CA THR A 54 -0.43 15.22 15.42
C THR A 54 0.30 16.53 15.77
N GLY A 55 1.32 16.42 16.61
CA GLY A 55 2.05 17.55 17.16
C GLY A 55 1.43 18.08 18.44
N GLN A 56 2.20 18.89 19.17
CA GLN A 56 1.72 19.49 20.42
C GLN A 56 0.51 20.40 20.18
N ASP A 57 0.41 20.95 18.96
CA ASP A 57 -0.61 21.89 18.55
C ASP A 57 -1.72 21.34 17.65
N CYS A 58 -1.63 20.08 17.22
CA CYS A 58 -2.63 19.45 16.35
C CYS A 58 -2.86 20.19 15.02
N THR A 59 -1.85 20.92 14.55
CA THR A 59 -1.84 21.59 13.24
C THR A 59 -1.16 20.73 12.17
N THR A 60 -0.35 19.76 12.60
CA THR A 60 0.37 18.86 11.71
C THR A 60 -0.54 17.70 11.31
N VAL A 61 -0.75 17.51 10.02
CA VAL A 61 -1.44 16.33 9.49
C VAL A 61 -0.60 15.08 9.74
N CYS A 62 -1.22 13.91 9.88
CA CYS A 62 -0.46 12.67 10.01
C CYS A 62 0.58 12.53 8.87
N PRO A 63 1.79 12.06 9.21
CA PRO A 63 2.82 11.84 8.19
C PRO A 63 2.36 10.78 7.19
N ILE A 64 2.95 10.83 5.99
CA ILE A 64 2.66 9.87 4.90
C ILE A 64 2.77 8.43 5.42
N GLY A 65 1.84 7.58 4.99
CA GLY A 65 1.75 6.19 5.43
C GLY A 65 1.06 5.98 6.78
N ARG A 66 0.58 7.03 7.46
CA ARG A 66 -0.10 6.92 8.76
C ARG A 66 -1.45 7.62 8.79
N TYR A 67 -2.38 7.10 9.59
CA TYR A 67 -3.71 7.68 9.75
C TYR A 67 -4.34 7.42 11.13
N GLY A 68 -5.49 8.07 11.38
CA GLY A 68 -6.33 7.87 12.56
C GLY A 68 -5.82 8.61 13.81
N ILE A 69 -6.33 8.21 14.98
CA ILE A 69 -6.00 8.84 16.27
C ILE A 69 -4.50 8.68 16.55
N GLY A 70 -3.82 9.81 16.76
CA GLY A 70 -2.38 9.86 17.03
C GLY A 70 -1.51 9.25 15.92
N CYS A 71 -2.03 9.12 14.70
CA CYS A 71 -1.30 8.57 13.55
C CYS A 71 -0.75 7.15 13.80
N ARG A 72 -1.49 6.35 14.58
CA ARG A 72 -1.05 5.01 15.01
C ARG A 72 -1.32 3.91 13.99
N ARG A 73 -2.23 4.13 13.04
CA ARG A 73 -2.60 3.12 12.02
C ARG A 73 -1.75 3.34 10.76
N LEU A 74 -1.41 2.26 10.05
CA LEU A 74 -0.56 2.30 8.86
C LEU A 74 -1.40 2.16 7.58
N CYS A 75 -1.09 2.95 6.55
CA CYS A 75 -1.73 2.81 5.24
C CYS A 75 -1.42 1.47 4.56
N THR A 76 -0.30 0.83 4.92
CA THR A 76 0.08 -0.49 4.40
C THR A 76 -0.93 -1.58 4.75
N ASP A 77 -1.71 -1.38 5.82
CA ASP A 77 -2.72 -2.34 6.29
C ASP A 77 -4.02 -2.26 5.48
N ARG A 78 -4.13 -1.32 4.53
CA ARG A 78 -5.35 -1.00 3.78
C ARG A 78 -5.36 -1.54 2.36
N ASN A 79 -4.33 -2.23 1.86
CA ASN A 79 -4.26 -2.69 0.46
C ASN A 79 -4.57 -1.59 -0.59
N CYS A 80 -4.26 -0.33 -0.30
CA CYS A 80 -4.43 0.75 -1.28
C CYS A 80 -3.56 0.49 -2.52
N LYS A 81 -3.98 0.93 -3.70
CA LYS A 81 -3.21 0.82 -4.95
C LYS A 81 -1.81 1.45 -4.82
N LEU A 82 -1.72 2.55 -4.08
CA LEU A 82 -0.47 3.10 -3.56
C LEU A 82 -0.38 2.82 -2.07
N SER A 83 0.43 1.83 -1.67
CA SER A 83 0.49 1.29 -0.31
C SER A 83 0.82 2.31 0.81
N GLN A 84 1.35 3.49 0.45
CA GLN A 84 1.72 4.55 1.40
C GLN A 84 0.77 5.77 1.38
N LYS A 85 -0.23 5.78 0.50
CA LYS A 85 -1.19 6.89 0.38
C LYS A 85 -2.58 6.42 0.77
N CYS A 86 -2.99 6.83 1.96
CA CYS A 86 -4.36 6.71 2.43
C CYS A 86 -4.76 7.99 3.17
N HIS A 87 -6.05 8.30 3.24
CA HIS A 87 -6.57 9.51 3.84
C HIS A 87 -6.18 9.58 5.32
N HIS A 88 -5.50 10.65 5.75
CA HIS A 88 -4.93 10.76 7.10
C HIS A 88 -5.94 10.59 8.25
N VAL A 89 -7.22 10.95 8.06
CA VAL A 89 -8.29 10.74 9.06
C VAL A 89 -8.85 9.31 9.02
N THR A 90 -9.46 8.90 7.90
CA THR A 90 -10.25 7.67 7.75
C THR A 90 -9.43 6.46 7.30
N GLY A 91 -8.27 6.69 6.70
CA GLY A 91 -7.42 5.71 6.03
C GLY A 91 -7.95 5.26 4.66
N ASN A 92 -8.93 5.96 4.09
CA ASN A 92 -9.52 5.58 2.81
C ASN A 92 -8.50 5.69 1.67
N CYS A 93 -8.63 4.82 0.69
CA CYS A 93 -7.75 4.81 -0.48
C CYS A 93 -8.37 5.65 -1.59
N GLU A 94 -7.84 6.85 -1.82
CA GLU A 94 -8.37 7.79 -2.84
C GLU A 94 -8.15 7.27 -4.27
N GLU A 95 -7.09 6.49 -4.49
CA GLU A 95 -6.70 5.91 -5.78
C GLU A 95 -7.27 4.48 -6.00
N GLY A 96 -8.20 4.07 -5.15
CA GLY A 96 -8.78 2.72 -5.17
C GLY A 96 -7.88 1.64 -4.58
N CYS A 97 -8.33 0.40 -4.73
CA CYS A 97 -7.74 -0.77 -4.11
C CYS A 97 -6.73 -1.49 -5.01
N SER A 98 -5.79 -2.17 -4.36
CA SER A 98 -4.96 -3.17 -5.02
C SER A 98 -5.81 -4.36 -5.49
N PRO A 99 -5.34 -5.12 -6.49
CA PRO A 99 -6.06 -6.30 -6.98
C PRO A 99 -6.38 -7.28 -5.84
N GLY A 100 -7.63 -7.75 -5.83
CA GLY A 100 -8.16 -8.67 -4.81
C GLY A 100 -8.95 -7.99 -3.68
N PHE A 101 -8.97 -6.66 -3.63
CA PHE A 101 -9.63 -5.89 -2.57
C PHE A 101 -10.61 -4.86 -3.14
N THR A 102 -11.60 -4.47 -2.32
CA THR A 102 -12.65 -3.51 -2.64
C THR A 102 -13.12 -2.78 -1.37
N GLY A 103 -14.01 -1.80 -1.54
CA GLY A 103 -14.49 -0.92 -0.49
C GLY A 103 -13.63 0.34 -0.34
N ILE A 104 -14.17 1.35 0.33
CA ILE A 104 -13.52 2.67 0.47
C ILE A 104 -12.18 2.57 1.25
N ASP A 105 -12.06 1.52 2.06
CA ASP A 105 -10.94 1.22 2.92
C ASP A 105 -10.10 0.04 2.44
N CYS A 106 -10.51 -0.63 1.36
CA CYS A 106 -9.77 -1.71 0.72
C CYS A 106 -9.39 -2.87 1.68
N VAL A 107 -10.17 -3.05 2.75
CA VAL A 107 -10.03 -4.17 3.70
C VAL A 107 -10.85 -5.39 3.30
N LYS A 108 -11.80 -5.22 2.38
CA LYS A 108 -12.71 -6.27 1.96
C LYS A 108 -12.16 -6.98 0.73
N GLU A 109 -12.05 -8.30 0.80
CA GLU A 109 -11.66 -9.11 -0.36
C GLU A 109 -12.78 -9.20 -1.41
N CYS A 110 -12.41 -9.49 -2.66
CA CYS A 110 -13.39 -9.76 -3.70
C CYS A 110 -14.28 -10.94 -3.34
N ARG A 111 -15.56 -10.82 -3.68
CA ARG A 111 -16.49 -11.94 -3.62
C ARG A 111 -16.11 -12.97 -4.69
N PRO A 112 -16.43 -14.27 -4.49
CA PRO A 112 -16.26 -15.28 -5.52
C PRO A 112 -16.87 -14.82 -6.86
N GLY A 113 -16.13 -15.05 -7.94
CA GLY A 113 -16.50 -14.65 -9.30
C GLY A 113 -15.99 -13.29 -9.74
N PHE A 114 -15.43 -12.49 -8.81
CA PHE A 114 -14.89 -11.17 -9.08
C PHE A 114 -13.40 -11.11 -8.79
N TYR A 115 -12.68 -10.29 -9.56
CA TYR A 115 -11.24 -10.12 -9.42
C TYR A 115 -10.76 -8.73 -9.86
N GLY A 116 -9.47 -8.48 -9.68
CA GLY A 116 -8.79 -7.28 -10.13
C GLY A 116 -8.91 -6.12 -9.12
N PRO A 117 -8.46 -4.92 -9.49
CA PRO A 117 -8.57 -3.73 -8.64
C PRO A 117 -10.03 -3.37 -8.43
N ASP A 118 -10.37 -3.06 -7.18
CA ASP A 118 -11.72 -2.73 -6.74
C ASP A 118 -12.77 -3.82 -7.01
N CYS A 119 -12.33 -5.02 -7.39
CA CYS A 119 -13.16 -6.16 -7.80
C CYS A 119 -14.14 -5.83 -8.95
N THR A 120 -13.70 -4.99 -9.88
CA THR A 120 -14.51 -4.50 -11.02
C THR A 120 -14.61 -5.51 -12.17
N SER A 121 -13.73 -6.50 -12.21
CA SER A 121 -13.74 -7.56 -13.24
C SER A 121 -14.42 -8.82 -12.73
N ASN A 122 -15.04 -9.60 -13.62
CA ASN A 122 -15.65 -10.89 -13.28
C ASN A 122 -15.17 -12.01 -14.21
N CYS A 123 -15.20 -13.25 -13.73
CA CYS A 123 -14.75 -14.43 -14.47
C CYS A 123 -15.89 -15.31 -14.98
N LEU A 124 -17.10 -14.76 -15.17
CA LEU A 124 -18.27 -15.52 -15.62
C LEU A 124 -18.10 -16.15 -17.02
N ASN A 125 -17.26 -15.52 -17.86
CA ASN A 125 -16.95 -15.98 -19.21
C ASN A 125 -15.77 -16.96 -19.26
N ARG A 126 -15.15 -17.28 -18.12
CA ARG A 126 -14.00 -18.19 -18.04
C ARG A 126 -14.49 -19.62 -17.80
N HIS A 127 -13.95 -20.57 -18.53
CA HIS A 127 -14.30 -21.98 -18.37
C HIS A 127 -13.50 -22.64 -17.23
N CYS A 128 -13.71 -22.16 -16.01
CA CYS A 128 -13.08 -22.66 -14.78
C CYS A 128 -13.72 -23.97 -14.30
N THR A 129 -12.94 -24.90 -13.77
CA THR A 129 -13.40 -26.19 -13.19
C THR A 129 -14.52 -26.00 -12.18
N LEU A 130 -14.32 -25.10 -11.23
CA LEU A 130 -15.32 -24.63 -10.29
C LEU A 130 -15.99 -23.36 -10.81
N GLN A 131 -17.32 -23.33 -10.77
CA GLN A 131 -18.10 -22.22 -11.30
C GLN A 131 -17.83 -20.95 -10.51
N ASN A 132 -17.36 -19.90 -11.18
CA ASN A 132 -17.05 -18.58 -10.61
C ASN A 132 -15.96 -18.61 -9.53
N ASP A 133 -15.13 -19.65 -9.48
CA ASP A 133 -14.03 -19.75 -8.53
C ASP A 133 -12.71 -19.43 -9.24
N CYS A 134 -12.44 -18.14 -9.36
CA CYS A 134 -11.23 -17.60 -9.93
C CYS A 134 -10.45 -16.81 -8.88
N ASN A 135 -9.13 -16.75 -9.04
CA ASN A 135 -8.27 -15.98 -8.17
C ASN A 135 -8.71 -14.51 -8.12
N ASN A 136 -8.92 -13.98 -6.92
CA ASN A 136 -9.44 -12.62 -6.73
C ASN A 136 -8.49 -11.51 -7.22
N ARG A 137 -7.19 -11.77 -7.40
CA ARG A 137 -6.22 -10.76 -7.85
C ARG A 137 -6.18 -10.65 -9.37
N ASP A 138 -6.05 -11.76 -10.08
CA ASP A 138 -5.79 -11.79 -11.53
C ASP A 138 -6.87 -12.53 -12.34
N GLY A 139 -7.83 -13.17 -11.68
CA GLY A 139 -8.90 -13.95 -12.28
C GLY A 139 -8.46 -15.33 -12.78
N ALA A 140 -7.21 -15.74 -12.58
CA ALA A 140 -6.73 -17.04 -13.04
C ALA A 140 -7.51 -18.18 -12.40
N CYS A 141 -7.73 -19.27 -13.13
CA CYS A 141 -8.41 -20.45 -12.63
C CYS A 141 -7.94 -21.72 -13.36
N ILE A 142 -8.24 -22.88 -12.80
CA ILE A 142 -7.97 -24.16 -13.46
C ILE A 142 -9.02 -24.38 -14.55
N CYS A 143 -8.58 -24.55 -15.79
CA CYS A 143 -9.48 -24.72 -16.92
C CYS A 143 -10.19 -26.08 -16.91
N LYS A 144 -11.47 -26.09 -17.30
CA LYS A 144 -12.18 -27.30 -17.66
C LYS A 144 -11.51 -28.00 -18.85
N ASP A 145 -11.77 -29.29 -18.98
CA ASP A 145 -11.34 -30.05 -20.14
C ASP A 145 -11.82 -29.39 -21.44
N GLY A 146 -10.90 -29.34 -22.42
CA GLY A 146 -11.15 -28.65 -23.68
C GLY A 146 -10.87 -27.14 -23.68
N TYR A 147 -10.43 -26.54 -22.57
CA TYR A 147 -10.06 -25.11 -22.49
C TYR A 147 -8.62 -24.88 -22.03
N GLN A 148 -8.02 -23.78 -22.47
CA GLN A 148 -6.63 -23.38 -22.17
C GLN A 148 -6.48 -21.85 -22.09
N GLY A 149 -5.28 -21.40 -21.71
CA GLY A 149 -4.97 -19.99 -21.47
C GLY A 149 -5.10 -19.60 -20.00
N VAL A 150 -4.59 -18.42 -19.64
CA VAL A 150 -4.61 -17.90 -18.26
C VAL A 150 -6.02 -17.57 -17.75
N ASP A 151 -6.95 -17.34 -18.68
CA ASP A 151 -8.35 -17.01 -18.45
C ASP A 151 -9.30 -18.10 -18.94
N CYS A 152 -8.80 -19.24 -19.41
CA CYS A 152 -9.60 -20.39 -19.87
C CYS A 152 -10.68 -20.03 -20.90
N THR A 153 -10.44 -19.01 -21.73
CA THR A 153 -11.37 -18.59 -22.80
C THR A 153 -11.09 -19.27 -24.14
N VAL A 154 -9.89 -19.85 -24.31
CA VAL A 154 -9.46 -20.49 -25.55
C VAL A 154 -9.81 -21.97 -25.52
N LYS A 155 -10.57 -22.45 -26.51
CA LYS A 155 -10.76 -23.89 -26.71
C LYS A 155 -9.45 -24.54 -27.15
N LYS A 156 -9.09 -25.68 -26.55
CA LYS A 156 -7.99 -26.52 -27.03
C LYS A 156 -8.34 -26.96 -28.46
N SER A 157 -7.42 -26.77 -29.40
CA SER A 157 -7.52 -27.37 -30.72
C SER A 157 -7.27 -28.87 -30.58
N VAL A 158 -8.35 -29.64 -30.71
CA VAL A 158 -8.30 -31.10 -30.72
C VAL A 158 -8.23 -31.53 -32.19
N ASN A 159 -7.22 -32.31 -32.57
CA ASN A 159 -7.21 -32.94 -33.88
C ASN A 159 -8.32 -34.00 -33.95
N ILE A 160 -8.73 -34.43 -35.14
CA ILE A 160 -9.85 -35.37 -35.35
C ILE A 160 -9.63 -36.70 -34.59
N ASP A 161 -8.38 -37.04 -34.27
CA ASP A 161 -7.97 -38.21 -33.48
C ASP A 161 -7.97 -37.99 -31.95
N GLY A 162 -8.41 -36.83 -31.45
CA GLY A 162 -8.45 -36.54 -30.02
C GLY A 162 -7.13 -36.05 -29.41
N SER A 163 -6.05 -35.99 -30.18
CA SER A 163 -4.75 -35.52 -29.67
C SER A 163 -4.73 -34.00 -29.50
N THR A 164 -4.34 -33.55 -28.31
CA THR A 164 -3.93 -32.15 -28.05
C THR A 164 -2.57 -31.87 -28.70
N LYS A 165 -2.47 -30.80 -29.49
CA LYS A 165 -1.20 -30.36 -30.07
C LYS A 165 -0.18 -30.10 -28.95
N PRO A 166 1.04 -30.70 -28.99
CA PRO A 166 2.08 -30.38 -28.01
C PRO A 166 2.48 -28.90 -28.12
N ALA A 167 2.89 -28.30 -27.00
CA ALA A 167 3.43 -26.94 -26.99
C ALA A 167 4.58 -26.84 -28.02
N GLU A 168 4.51 -25.89 -28.95
CA GLU A 168 5.59 -25.66 -29.91
C GLU A 168 6.82 -25.11 -29.16
N ILE A 169 7.79 -25.98 -28.89
CA ILE A 169 9.10 -25.59 -28.40
C ILE A 169 9.82 -24.94 -29.57
N ASN A 170 9.98 -23.62 -29.53
CA ASN A 170 10.67 -22.89 -30.59
C ASN A 170 12.16 -23.31 -30.62
N PRO A 171 12.67 -23.88 -31.73
CA PRO A 171 14.05 -24.37 -31.82
C PRO A 171 15.09 -23.27 -31.57
N THR A 172 14.72 -21.99 -31.75
CA THR A 172 15.61 -20.86 -31.45
C THR A 172 15.97 -20.77 -29.96
N TRP A 173 15.06 -21.09 -29.04
CA TRP A 173 15.34 -21.05 -27.60
C TRP A 173 16.28 -22.17 -27.14
N ILE A 174 16.19 -23.34 -27.78
CA ILE A 174 17.10 -24.46 -27.54
C ILE A 174 18.53 -24.06 -27.94
N ILE A 175 18.68 -23.46 -29.13
CA ILE A 175 19.97 -22.99 -29.63
C ILE A 175 20.55 -21.91 -28.70
N VAL A 176 19.76 -20.90 -28.31
CA VAL A 176 20.21 -19.84 -27.40
C VAL A 176 20.66 -20.42 -26.05
N GLY A 177 19.92 -21.37 -25.48
CA GLY A 177 20.27 -22.02 -24.21
C GLY A 177 21.58 -22.82 -24.29
N THR A 178 21.77 -23.60 -25.36
CA THR A 178 23.00 -24.39 -25.57
C THR A 178 24.23 -23.50 -25.79
N VAL A 179 24.11 -22.43 -26.59
CA VAL A 179 25.20 -21.48 -26.84
C VAL A 179 25.56 -20.74 -25.56
N LEU A 180 24.57 -20.27 -24.79
CA LEU A 180 24.82 -19.56 -23.53
C LEU A 180 25.50 -20.47 -22.50
N GLY A 181 25.04 -21.72 -22.36
CA GLY A 181 25.66 -22.69 -21.46
C GLY A 181 27.12 -23.01 -21.81
N PHE A 182 27.43 -23.15 -23.11
CA PHE A 182 28.79 -23.41 -23.57
C PHE A 182 29.72 -22.22 -23.33
N VAL A 183 29.25 -20.99 -23.61
CA VAL A 183 30.02 -19.76 -23.34
C VAL A 183 30.29 -19.60 -21.84
N ILE A 184 29.28 -19.82 -20.99
CA ILE A 184 29.44 -19.77 -19.54
C ILE A 184 30.44 -20.83 -19.07
N GLY A 185 30.36 -22.06 -19.59
CA GLY A 185 31.30 -23.14 -19.29
C GLY A 185 32.74 -22.80 -19.65
N ILE A 186 32.97 -22.22 -20.83
CA ILE A 186 34.31 -21.75 -21.24
C ILE A 186 34.81 -20.65 -20.31
N CYS A 187 33.99 -19.65 -20.01
CA CYS A 187 34.38 -18.55 -19.12
C CYS A 187 34.76 -19.06 -17.72
N ILE A 188 33.97 -19.96 -17.14
CA ILE A 188 34.25 -20.56 -15.84
C ILE A 188 35.54 -21.39 -15.91
N GLY A 189 35.72 -22.19 -16.96
CA GLY A 189 36.92 -22.99 -17.17
C GLY A 189 38.19 -22.13 -17.28
N VAL A 190 38.17 -21.09 -18.10
CA VAL A 190 39.30 -20.16 -18.27
C VAL A 190 39.59 -19.40 -16.98
N CYS A 191 38.57 -18.89 -16.28
CA CYS A 191 38.74 -18.25 -14.98
C CYS A 191 39.33 -19.22 -13.95
N GLY A 192 38.86 -20.47 -13.91
CA GLY A 192 39.39 -21.51 -13.03
C GLY A 192 40.86 -21.81 -13.29
N VAL A 193 41.26 -21.97 -14.55
CA VAL A 193 42.66 -22.19 -14.95
C VAL A 193 43.54 -20.99 -14.58
N MET A 194 43.06 -19.76 -14.80
CA MET A 194 43.76 -18.52 -14.44
C MET A 194 43.90 -18.31 -12.93
N LEU A 195 42.92 -18.78 -12.14
CA LEU A 195 43.00 -18.78 -10.67
C LEU A 195 44.02 -19.80 -10.17
N VAL A 196 44.01 -21.02 -10.72
CA VAL A 196 44.96 -22.07 -10.34
C VAL A 196 46.39 -21.70 -10.73
N SER A 197 46.61 -21.04 -11.87
CA SER A 197 47.93 -20.59 -12.29
C SER A 197 48.48 -19.39 -11.51
N ARG A 198 47.64 -18.65 -10.79
CA ARG A 198 48.07 -17.60 -9.84
C ARG A 198 48.28 -18.10 -8.41
N LEU A 199 47.85 -19.32 -8.10
CA LEU A 199 48.02 -19.98 -6.80
C LEU A 199 49.23 -20.93 -6.75
N ARG A 200 49.88 -21.18 -7.88
CA ARG A 200 51.20 -21.81 -7.99
C ARG A 200 52.27 -20.74 -8.18
#